data_AF-A0A7J2TYL0-F1
#
_entry.id   AF-A0A7J2TYL0-F1
#
_cell.length_a   1.000
_cell.length_b   1.000
_cell.length_c   1.000
_cell.angle_alpha   90.00
_cell.angle_beta   90.00
_cell.angle_gamma   90.00
#
_symmetry.space_group_name_H-M   'P 1'
#
loop_
_entity.id
_entity.type
_entity.pdbx_description
1 polymer ?
#
loop_
_entity_poly.entity_id
_entity_poly.type
_entity_poly.pdbx_seq_one_letter_code
_entity_poly.pdbx_strand_id
1 'polypeptide(L)'
;MITSYIAKIADVVLFPLLELPPLLAVIILSLAFSLIVLLFQRKVFWNEKVREAKLRLEEIKEKAIRLQNRKQEEFDKILNEMLKLNTRIMKENLKVTLLSLVLGIIVISWVSFHYSGYYIKLPFPYFNNIGLLYFYVMLSLLLGVVIGKLLEVR
;
A
#
# COMPACT_ATOMS: atom_id res chain seq x y z
N MET A 1 9.65 -22.57 8.02
CA MET A 1 11.12 -22.47 7.87
C MET A 1 11.55 -21.15 7.27
N ILE A 2 11.05 -20.72 6.09
CA ILE A 2 11.49 -19.43 5.49
C ILE A 2 11.03 -18.21 6.31
N THR A 3 9.78 -18.21 6.78
CA THR A 3 9.21 -17.12 7.61
C THR A 3 9.98 -16.88 8.90
N SER A 4 10.50 -17.95 9.53
CA SER A 4 11.33 -17.84 10.73
C SER A 4 12.72 -17.24 10.47
N TYR A 5 13.32 -17.46 9.29
CA TYR A 5 14.59 -16.80 8.94
C TYR A 5 14.37 -15.31 8.67
N ILE A 6 13.29 -14.96 7.95
CA ILE A 6 12.92 -13.56 7.69
C ILE A 6 12.66 -12.82 9.01
N ALA A 7 11.93 -13.45 9.94
CA ALA A 7 11.68 -12.87 11.26
C ALA A 7 12.97 -12.60 12.04
N LYS A 8 13.91 -13.56 12.07
CA LYS A 8 15.21 -13.40 12.75
C LYS A 8 16.07 -12.28 12.16
N ILE A 9 16.01 -12.06 10.85
CA ILE A 9 16.71 -10.93 10.22
C ILE A 9 16.04 -9.62 10.62
N ALA A 10 14.71 -9.58 10.63
CA ALA A 10 13.95 -8.41 11.04
C ALA A 10 14.14 -8.08 12.53
N ASP A 11 14.45 -9.06 13.39
CA ASP A 11 14.76 -8.82 14.81
C ASP A 11 15.91 -7.83 15.00
N VAL A 12 16.92 -7.79 14.12
CA VAL A 12 18.03 -6.84 14.23
C VAL A 12 17.54 -5.38 14.29
N VAL A 13 16.44 -5.07 13.60
CA VAL A 13 15.85 -3.73 13.54
C VAL A 13 14.67 -3.60 14.50
N LEU A 14 13.89 -4.67 14.67
CA LEU A 14 12.63 -4.66 15.43
C LEU A 14 12.79 -5.11 16.89
N PHE A 15 14.00 -5.47 17.34
CA PHE A 15 14.26 -5.90 18.71
C PHE A 15 13.71 -4.94 19.78
N PRO A 16 13.85 -3.61 19.67
CA PRO A 16 13.30 -2.69 20.67
C PRO A 16 11.77 -2.77 20.81
N LEU A 17 11.06 -3.26 19.79
CA LEU A 17 9.61 -3.43 19.86
C LEU A 17 9.20 -4.67 20.66
N LEU A 18 10.11 -5.63 20.89
CA LEU A 18 9.82 -6.84 21.68
C LEU A 18 9.78 -6.56 23.19
N GLU A 19 10.39 -5.46 23.64
CA GLU A 19 10.34 -5.03 25.05
C GLU A 19 9.01 -4.34 25.42
N LEU A 20 8.24 -3.93 24.41
CA LEU A 20 6.96 -3.27 24.59
C LEU A 20 5.82 -4.28 24.77
N PRO A 21 4.71 -3.88 25.42
CA PRO A 21 3.48 -4.65 25.40
C PRO A 21 3.08 -5.01 23.96
N PRO A 22 2.68 -6.27 23.68
CA PRO A 22 2.42 -6.76 22.31
C PRO A 22 1.47 -5.87 21.50
N LEU A 23 0.45 -5.31 22.15
CA LEU A 23 -0.50 -4.40 21.52
C LEU A 23 0.17 -3.10 21.03
N LEU A 24 1.01 -2.48 21.86
CA LEU A 24 1.71 -1.24 21.52
C LEU A 24 2.74 -1.50 20.42
N ALA A 25 3.47 -2.62 20.51
CA ALA A 25 4.41 -3.05 19.48
C ALA A 25 3.72 -3.15 18.11
N VAL A 26 2.55 -3.80 18.04
CA VAL A 26 1.77 -3.93 16.80
C VAL A 26 1.27 -2.58 16.30
N ILE A 27 0.77 -1.71 17.17
CA ILE A 27 0.29 -0.36 16.77
C ILE A 27 1.42 0.46 16.15
N ILE A 28 2.59 0.50 16.81
CA ILE A 28 3.77 1.23 16.32
C ILE A 28 4.22 0.65 14.98
N LEU A 29 4.24 -0.68 14.86
CA LEU A 29 4.63 -1.37 13.65
C LEU A 29 3.66 -1.09 12.48
N SER A 30 2.34 -1.12 12.73
CA SER A 30 1.33 -0.73 11.74
C SER A 30 1.52 0.71 11.29
N LEU A 31 1.77 1.64 12.23
CA LEU A 31 2.02 3.04 11.92
C LEU A 31 3.27 3.22 11.06
N ALA A 32 4.39 2.61 11.46
CA ALA A 32 5.66 2.68 10.75
C ALA A 32 5.54 2.09 9.34
N PHE A 33 4.91 0.91 9.21
CA PHE A 33 4.67 0.27 7.92
C PHE A 33 3.84 1.18 7.00
N SER A 34 2.69 1.67 7.47
CA SER A 34 1.82 2.53 6.66
C SER A 34 2.53 3.83 6.28
N LEU A 35 3.31 4.43 7.18
CA LEU A 35 4.08 5.63 6.91
C LEU A 35 5.15 5.39 5.82
N ILE A 36 5.93 4.32 5.92
CA ILE A 36 6.98 4.00 4.93
C ILE A 36 6.37 3.82 3.54
N VAL A 37 5.29 3.04 3.44
CA VAL A 37 4.60 2.79 2.16
C VAL A 37 4.06 4.10 1.58
N LEU A 38 3.43 4.95 2.40
CA LEU A 38 2.86 6.21 1.95
C LEU A 38 3.91 7.25 1.58
N LEU A 39 5.03 7.34 2.30
CA LEU A 39 6.14 8.23 1.94
C LEU A 39 6.77 7.81 0.62
N PHE A 40 6.95 6.50 0.40
CA PHE A 40 7.45 6.00 -0.87
C PHE A 40 6.44 6.25 -2.01
N GLN A 41 5.16 6.00 -1.77
CA GLN A 41 4.10 6.32 -2.71
C GLN A 41 4.13 7.81 -3.07
N ARG A 42 4.18 8.70 -2.08
CA ARG A 42 4.30 10.15 -2.28
C ARG A 42 5.48 10.48 -3.18
N LYS A 43 6.66 9.93 -2.91
CA LYS A 43 7.87 10.15 -3.71
C LYS A 43 7.69 9.72 -5.17
N VAL A 44 7.05 8.57 -5.42
CA VAL A 44 6.80 8.07 -6.77
C VAL A 44 5.80 8.95 -7.52
N PHE A 45 4.71 9.36 -6.88
CA PHE A 45 3.65 10.16 -7.52
C PHE A 45 3.95 11.65 -7.63
N TRP A 46 4.84 12.19 -6.79
CA TRP A 46 5.31 13.58 -6.90
C TRP A 46 6.29 13.77 -8.06
N ASN A 47 6.78 12.68 -8.64
CA ASN A 47 7.64 12.73 -9.82
C ASN A 47 6.91 13.43 -10.98
N GLU A 48 7.54 14.47 -11.52
CA GLU A 48 7.00 15.30 -12.60
C GLU A 48 6.55 14.45 -13.80
N LYS A 49 7.31 13.40 -14.13
CA LYS A 49 6.98 12.46 -15.22
C LYS A 49 5.64 11.73 -15.02
N VAL A 50 5.27 11.45 -13.77
CA VAL A 50 4.01 10.78 -13.42
C VAL A 50 2.86 11.78 -13.44
N ARG A 51 3.08 12.99 -12.92
CA ARG A 51 2.11 14.09 -12.98
C ARG A 51 1.77 14.47 -14.42
N GLU A 52 2.78 14.66 -15.25
CA GLU A 52 2.59 14.95 -16.68
C GLU A 52 1.82 13.82 -17.38
N ALA A 53 2.16 12.55 -17.10
CA ALA A 53 1.44 11.42 -17.66
C ALA A 53 -0.04 11.36 -17.23
N LYS A 54 -0.36 11.75 -15.99
CA LYS A 54 -1.75 11.86 -15.50
C LYS A 54 -2.50 13.00 -16.18
N LEU A 55 -1.90 14.18 -16.29
CA LEU A 55 -2.50 15.33 -16.97
C LEU A 55 -2.79 15.02 -18.45
N ARG A 56 -1.81 14.48 -19.18
CA ARG A 56 -2.02 14.05 -20.57
C ARG A 56 -3.11 12.98 -20.69
N LEU A 57 -3.21 12.07 -19.73
CA LEU A 57 -4.26 11.05 -19.73
C LEU A 57 -5.65 11.68 -19.55
N GLU A 58 -5.81 12.69 -18.70
CA GLU A 58 -7.07 13.43 -18.54
C GLU A 58 -7.44 14.19 -19.81
N GLU A 59 -6.48 14.90 -20.42
CA GLU A 59 -6.69 15.59 -21.69
C GLU A 59 -7.13 14.63 -22.81
N ILE A 60 -6.49 13.46 -22.89
CA ILE A 60 -6.82 12.45 -23.91
C ILE A 60 -8.18 11.81 -23.63
N LYS A 61 -8.54 11.58 -22.36
CA LYS A 61 -9.88 11.11 -21.99
C LYS A 61 -10.97 12.09 -22.43
N GLU A 62 -10.76 13.39 -22.23
CA GLU A 62 -11.70 14.40 -22.71
C GLU A 62 -11.81 14.40 -24.25
N LYS A 63 -10.68 14.28 -24.95
CA LYS A 63 -10.67 14.16 -26.41
C LYS A 63 -11.40 12.90 -26.88
N ALA A 64 -11.23 11.77 -26.20
CA ALA A 64 -11.90 10.51 -26.50
C ALA A 64 -13.43 10.64 -26.39
N ILE A 65 -13.93 11.32 -25.34
CA ILE A 65 -15.37 11.56 -25.15
C ILE A 65 -15.93 12.44 -26.28
N ARG A 66 -15.20 13.48 -26.70
CA ARG A 66 -15.63 14.38 -27.79
C ARG A 66 -15.61 13.70 -29.17
N LEU A 67 -14.73 12.73 -29.36
CA LEU A 67 -14.54 12.01 -30.63
C LEU A 67 -15.27 10.67 -30.70
N GLN A 68 -16.02 10.29 -29.66
CA GLN A 68 -16.78 9.04 -29.59
C GLN A 68 -17.75 8.82 -30.77
N ASN A 69 -18.12 9.91 -31.48
CA ASN A 69 -19.02 9.90 -32.63
C ASN A 69 -18.33 10.13 -33.99
N ARG A 70 -16.99 10.13 -34.09
CA ARG A 70 -16.27 10.34 -35.36
C ARG A 70 -15.18 9.27 -35.59
N LYS A 71 -15.01 8.91 -36.87
CA LYS A 71 -13.94 8.09 -37.49
C LYS A 71 -13.18 7.13 -36.57
N GLN A 72 -13.43 5.83 -36.78
CA GLN A 72 -12.82 4.71 -36.06
C GLN A 72 -11.28 4.75 -35.97
N GLU A 73 -10.59 5.17 -37.04
CA GLU A 73 -9.12 5.26 -37.05
C GLU A 73 -8.54 6.31 -36.09
N GLU A 74 -9.20 7.44 -35.89
CA GLU A 74 -8.75 8.48 -34.95
C GLU A 74 -9.00 8.03 -33.50
N PHE A 75 -10.11 7.33 -33.28
CA PHE A 75 -10.44 6.74 -31.99
C PHE A 75 -9.42 5.66 -31.57
N ASP A 76 -9.01 4.79 -32.50
CA ASP A 76 -8.01 3.76 -32.24
C ASP A 76 -6.64 4.35 -31.86
N LYS A 77 -6.23 5.47 -32.48
CA LYS A 77 -5.00 6.19 -32.10
C LYS A 77 -5.08 6.72 -30.67
N ILE A 78 -6.20 7.34 -30.31
CA ILE A 78 -6.45 7.88 -28.97
C ILE A 78 -6.43 6.76 -27.92
N LEU A 79 -7.09 5.64 -28.20
CA LEU A 79 -7.13 4.49 -27.29
C LEU A 79 -5.73 3.90 -27.07
N ASN A 80 -4.94 3.77 -28.13
CA ASN A 80 -3.54 3.32 -28.04
C ASN A 80 -2.68 4.28 -27.20
N GLU A 81 -2.88 5.59 -27.35
CA GLU A 81 -2.16 6.59 -26.54
C GLU A 81 -2.57 6.53 -25.06
N MET A 82 -3.87 6.38 -24.77
CA MET A 82 -4.38 6.15 -23.41
C MET A 82 -3.76 4.90 -22.78
N LEU A 83 -3.69 3.79 -23.52
CA LEU A 83 -3.10 2.54 -23.03
C LEU A 83 -1.61 2.70 -22.73
N LYS A 84 -0.85 3.42 -23.57
CA LYS A 84 0.57 3.72 -23.33
C LYS A 84 0.77 4.52 -22.05
N LEU A 85 -0.02 5.59 -21.84
CA LEU A 85 0.04 6.40 -20.63
C LEU A 85 -0.39 5.63 -19.39
N ASN A 86 -1.48 4.87 -19.46
CA ASN A 86 -1.94 4.00 -18.38
C ASN A 86 -0.88 2.97 -18.01
N THR A 87 -0.23 2.35 -18.99
CA THR A 87 0.86 1.39 -18.73
C THR A 87 2.04 2.07 -18.04
N ARG A 88 2.38 3.31 -18.42
CA ARG A 88 3.43 4.09 -17.76
C ARG A 88 3.08 4.37 -16.29
N ILE A 89 1.86 4.82 -16.00
CA ILE A 89 1.38 5.06 -14.64
C ILE A 89 1.34 3.73 -13.84
N MET A 90 0.83 2.66 -14.45
CA MET A 90 0.73 1.34 -13.85
C MET A 90 2.11 0.80 -13.45
N LYS A 91 3.16 1.00 -14.28
CA LYS A 91 4.53 0.60 -13.93
C LYS A 91 5.01 1.29 -12.65
N GLU A 92 4.71 2.57 -12.47
CA GLU A 92 5.07 3.29 -11.25
C GLU A 92 4.24 2.82 -10.05
N ASN A 93 2.95 2.55 -10.24
CA ASN A 93 2.10 1.95 -9.20
C ASN A 93 2.61 0.58 -8.78
N LEU A 94 3.04 -0.26 -9.74
CA LEU A 94 3.58 -1.59 -9.47
C LEU A 94 4.84 -1.51 -8.61
N LYS A 95 5.71 -0.51 -8.80
CA LYS A 95 6.87 -0.32 -7.90
C LYS A 95 6.44 -0.10 -6.45
N VAL A 96 5.41 0.73 -6.24
CA VAL A 96 4.85 0.98 -4.90
C VAL A 96 4.21 -0.29 -4.33
N THR A 97 3.41 -1.00 -5.13
CA THR A 97 2.76 -2.24 -4.71
C THR A 97 3.79 -3.32 -4.36
N LEU A 98 4.83 -3.51 -5.19
CA LEU A 98 5.90 -4.47 -4.93
C LEU A 98 6.64 -4.15 -3.62
N LEU A 99 6.94 -2.88 -3.37
CA LEU A 99 7.52 -2.48 -2.09
C LEU A 99 6.58 -2.84 -0.92
N SER A 100 5.29 -2.53 -1.02
CA SER A 100 4.32 -2.85 0.03
C SER A 100 4.16 -4.35 0.26
N LEU A 101 4.26 -5.17 -0.79
CA LEU A 101 4.22 -6.63 -0.67
C LEU A 101 5.46 -7.18 0.02
N VAL A 102 6.66 -6.72 -0.38
CA VAL A 102 7.92 -7.14 0.25
C VAL A 102 7.94 -6.75 1.73
N LEU A 103 7.62 -5.49 2.03
CA LEU A 103 7.51 -5.02 3.43
C LEU A 103 6.42 -5.79 4.18
N GLY A 104 5.28 -6.04 3.55
CA GLY A 104 4.17 -6.79 4.13
C GLY A 104 4.59 -8.21 4.52
N ILE A 105 5.31 -8.92 3.64
CA ILE A 105 5.83 -10.27 3.94
C ILE A 105 6.77 -10.24 5.14
N ILE A 106 7.66 -9.26 5.22
CA ILE A 106 8.61 -9.11 6.34
C ILE A 106 7.84 -8.91 7.64
N VAL A 107 6.92 -7.93 7.67
CA VAL A 107 6.18 -7.57 8.88
C VAL A 107 5.22 -8.68 9.31
N ILE A 108 4.48 -9.28 8.38
CA ILE A 108 3.57 -10.39 8.67
C ILE A 108 4.34 -11.61 9.19
N SER A 109 5.49 -11.94 8.60
CA SER A 109 6.32 -13.05 9.08
C SER A 109 6.81 -12.80 10.50
N TRP A 110 7.21 -11.55 10.81
CA TRP A 110 7.69 -11.16 12.12
C TRP A 110 6.59 -11.17 13.19
N VAL A 111 5.44 -10.56 12.91
CA VAL A 111 4.27 -10.58 13.82
C VAL A 111 3.75 -12.00 14.02
N SER A 112 3.71 -12.81 12.97
CA SER A 112 3.30 -14.21 13.09
C SER A 112 4.25 -15.02 13.98
N PHE A 113 5.57 -14.78 13.87
CA PHE A 113 6.57 -15.50 14.64
C PHE A 113 6.51 -15.15 16.14
N HIS A 114 6.42 -13.86 16.49
CA HIS A 114 6.47 -13.42 17.89
C HIS A 114 5.11 -13.33 18.57
N TYR A 115 4.03 -13.09 17.80
CA TYR A 115 2.71 -12.75 18.36
C TYR A 115 1.56 -13.68 17.94
N SER A 116 1.84 -14.85 17.37
CA SER A 116 0.79 -15.81 16.93
C SER A 116 -0.14 -16.28 18.06
N GLY A 117 0.34 -16.34 19.30
CA GLY A 117 -0.46 -16.77 20.46
C GLY A 117 -1.23 -15.64 21.18
N TYR A 118 -1.15 -14.40 20.71
CA TYR A 118 -1.72 -13.25 21.40
C TYR A 118 -3.03 -12.80 20.75
N TYR A 119 -4.01 -12.50 21.60
CA TYR A 119 -5.35 -12.09 21.20
C TYR A 119 -5.77 -10.80 21.91
N ILE A 120 -6.51 -9.96 21.20
CA ILE A 120 -7.18 -8.79 21.75
C ILE A 120 -8.64 -9.14 21.97
N LYS A 121 -9.12 -8.82 23.17
CA LYS A 121 -10.56 -8.82 23.47
C LYS A 121 -11.15 -7.47 23.10
N LEU A 122 -12.01 -7.47 22.10
CA LEU A 122 -12.75 -6.27 21.71
C LEU A 122 -14.17 -6.33 22.28
N PRO A 123 -14.76 -5.18 22.65
CA PRO A 123 -16.12 -5.11 23.19
C PRO A 123 -17.19 -5.28 22.10
N PHE A 124 -16.99 -6.21 21.16
CA PHE A 124 -17.92 -6.51 20.07
C PHE A 124 -18.34 -7.99 20.11
N PRO A 125 -19.65 -8.29 20.05
CA PRO A 125 -20.18 -9.64 20.25
C PRO A 125 -19.69 -10.68 19.21
N TYR A 126 -19.43 -10.25 17.97
CA TYR A 126 -18.98 -11.14 16.89
C TYR A 126 -17.46 -11.21 16.71
N PHE A 127 -16.70 -10.31 17.33
CA PHE A 127 -15.25 -10.18 17.18
C PHE A 127 -14.53 -10.21 18.53
N ASN A 128 -15.02 -11.05 19.44
CA ASN A 128 -14.61 -11.02 20.83
C ASN A 128 -13.14 -11.43 21.05
N ASN A 129 -12.53 -12.16 20.13
CA ASN A 129 -11.09 -12.49 20.15
C ASN A 129 -10.49 -12.34 18.74
N ILE A 130 -9.71 -11.28 18.52
CA ILE A 130 -8.95 -11.09 17.27
C ILE A 130 -7.47 -11.35 17.54
N GLY A 131 -6.83 -12.21 16.74
CA GLY A 131 -5.38 -12.42 16.82
C GLY A 131 -4.60 -11.17 16.42
N LEU A 132 -3.46 -10.91 17.06
CA LEU A 132 -2.68 -9.69 16.81
C LEU A 132 -2.26 -9.50 15.35
N LEU A 133 -2.04 -10.58 14.61
CA LEU A 133 -1.78 -10.53 13.17
C LEU A 133 -2.94 -9.94 12.37
N TYR A 134 -4.17 -10.37 12.66
CA TYR A 134 -5.36 -9.84 11.98
C TYR A 134 -5.59 -8.39 12.36
N PHE A 135 -5.40 -8.06 13.64
CA PHE A 135 -5.47 -6.69 14.14
C PHE A 135 -4.46 -5.78 13.42
N TYR A 136 -3.21 -6.22 13.27
CA TYR A 136 -2.17 -5.52 12.49
C TYR A 136 -2.65 -5.21 11.07
N VAL A 137 -3.19 -6.21 10.35
CA VAL A 137 -3.63 -6.03 8.97
C VAL A 137 -4.76 -5.00 8.89
N MET A 138 -5.78 -5.13 9.74
CA MET A 138 -6.89 -4.16 9.75
C MET A 138 -6.42 -2.74 10.09
N LEU A 139 -5.56 -2.61 11.11
CA LEU A 139 -5.05 -1.32 11.55
C LEU A 139 -4.17 -0.67 10.47
N SER A 140 -3.30 -1.44 9.81
CA SER A 140 -2.44 -0.93 8.74
C SER A 140 -3.25 -0.40 7.54
N LEU A 141 -4.35 -1.07 7.18
CA LEU A 141 -5.27 -0.62 6.13
C LEU A 141 -5.99 0.67 6.52
N LEU A 142 -6.52 0.74 7.76
CA LEU A 142 -7.18 1.93 8.28
C LEU A 142 -6.22 3.13 8.32
N LEU A 143 -5.03 2.95 8.89
CA LEU A 143 -3.98 3.98 8.93
C LEU A 143 -3.55 4.37 7.51
N GLY A 144 -3.46 3.42 6.59
CA GLY A 144 -3.14 3.70 5.19
C GLY A 144 -4.14 4.63 4.52
N VAL A 145 -5.44 4.49 4.82
CA VAL A 145 -6.49 5.38 4.32
C VAL A 145 -6.41 6.75 5.01
N VAL A 146 -6.31 6.78 6.34
CA VAL A 146 -6.30 8.03 7.13
C VAL A 146 -5.08 8.88 6.80
N ILE A 147 -3.88 8.30 6.89
CA ILE A 147 -2.62 9.01 6.61
C ILE A 147 -2.52 9.32 5.11
N GLY A 148 -3.04 8.45 4.24
CA GLY A 148 -3.05 8.68 2.80
C GLY A 148 -3.83 9.93 2.41
N LYS A 149 -4.97 10.19 3.07
CA LYS A 149 -5.73 11.43 2.92
C LYS A 149 -4.96 12.63 3.46
N LEU A 150 -4.33 12.50 4.63
CA LEU A 150 -3.58 13.59 5.28
C LEU A 150 -2.36 14.04 4.44
N LEU A 151 -1.69 13.10 3.76
CA LEU A 151 -0.51 13.39 2.95
C LEU A 151 -0.83 13.77 1.48
N GLU A 152 -2.11 13.87 1.10
CA GLU A 152 -2.58 14.13 -0.27
C GLU A 152 -1.96 13.18 -1.32
N VAL A 153 -1.71 11.94 -0.91
CA VAL A 153 -1.10 10.91 -1.78
C VAL A 153 -2.18 10.15 -2.57
N ARG A 154 -3.45 10.28 -2.14
CA ARG A 154 -4.64 9.70 -2.77
C ARG A 154 -5.66 10.79 -3.05
#